data_AF-A0AAE1MYJ2-F1
#
_entry.id   AF-A0AAE1MYJ2-F1
#
_cell.length_a   1.000
_cell.length_b   1.000
_cell.length_c   1.000
_cell.angle_alpha   90.00
_cell.angle_beta   90.00
_cell.angle_gamma   90.00
#
_symmetry.space_group_name_H-M   'P 1'
#
loop_
_entity.id
_entity.type
_entity.pdbx_description
1 polymer ?
#
loop_
_entity_poly.entity_id
_entity_poly.type
_entity_poly.pdbx_seq_one_letter_code
_entity_poly.pdbx_strand_id
1 'polypeptide(L)'
;MMAPATSNSCTIRLPSVLHKAFTLPLQRRTCRKGVLGKFSTYSSPMISSTAPPMLRPPSSTVLASQLSQSDVPQRSDEWFALRKDKLTTSTFSTVLGFWSGNRRLELWNEKVFSSEAQILESSKRGAMDWGVLNEAAAIDQYKKITGREVSSMGFAVHPKERFDWLGASPDGLLGCFPEGGILEVKCPYNKGKPETALPWSAIPFYYMPQVQGLMEIMDRDWVDLYCWTQNGSTIFRVCREREYWDLIHRILREFWWENVIPAREAVLLGREEEAKLYKPESKHKLTGLVISKSIKLASASKLLCREIAGHVEFYR
;
A
#
# COMPACT_ATOMS: atom_id res chain seq x y z
N MET A 1 34.28 -23.26 -55.52
CA MET A 1 33.60 -24.55 -55.78
C MET A 1 32.24 -24.52 -55.09
N MET A 2 31.21 -24.66 -55.92
CA MET A 2 29.81 -25.05 -55.68
C MET A 2 29.11 -24.83 -54.32
N ALA A 3 28.04 -24.03 -54.40
CA ALA A 3 26.82 -24.13 -53.57
C ALA A 3 25.84 -25.17 -54.22
N PRO A 4 24.51 -25.26 -53.90
CA PRO A 4 23.70 -24.92 -52.71
C PRO A 4 22.62 -26.00 -52.36
N ALA A 5 21.80 -25.80 -51.32
CA ALA A 5 20.37 -26.21 -51.20
C ALA A 5 19.81 -25.74 -49.83
N THR A 6 18.91 -24.75 -49.69
CA THR A 6 17.45 -24.64 -49.98
C THR A 6 16.50 -25.38 -49.02
N SER A 7 15.35 -24.72 -48.76
CA SER A 7 14.07 -25.19 -48.19
C SER A 7 13.74 -24.64 -46.79
N ASN A 8 12.58 -24.09 -46.46
CA ASN A 8 11.42 -23.61 -47.24
C ASN A 8 10.56 -22.75 -46.28
N SER A 9 9.92 -21.74 -46.85
CA SER A 9 8.85 -20.95 -46.26
C SER A 9 7.55 -21.75 -46.16
N CYS A 10 6.73 -21.51 -45.13
CA CYS A 10 5.32 -21.86 -45.16
C CYS A 10 4.47 -20.71 -44.62
N THR A 11 3.79 -20.06 -45.56
CA THR A 11 2.75 -19.05 -45.37
C THR A 11 1.42 -19.79 -45.42
N ILE A 12 0.54 -19.62 -44.44
CA ILE A 12 -0.88 -20.01 -44.56
C ILE A 12 -1.75 -18.80 -44.26
N ARG A 13 -2.57 -18.46 -45.26
CA ARG A 13 -3.63 -17.45 -45.22
C ARG A 13 -4.92 -18.03 -44.61
N LEU A 14 -5.69 -17.12 -44.01
CA LEU A 14 -7.03 -17.22 -43.40
C LEU A 14 -8.07 -18.04 -44.18
N PRO A 15 -9.17 -18.41 -43.51
CA PRO A 15 -10.40 -17.65 -43.80
C PRO A 15 -11.19 -17.20 -42.56
N SER A 16 -11.76 -16.01 -42.71
CA SER A 16 -12.82 -15.39 -41.93
C SER A 16 -14.14 -16.16 -41.97
N VAL A 17 -14.82 -16.30 -40.83
CA VAL A 17 -16.26 -16.59 -40.76
C VAL A 17 -16.92 -15.64 -39.76
N LEU A 18 -17.99 -15.00 -40.23
CA LEU A 18 -18.84 -14.00 -39.58
C LEU A 18 -20.13 -14.65 -39.05
N HIS A 19 -20.70 -14.02 -38.01
CA HIS A 19 -22.07 -14.16 -37.44
C HIS A 19 -22.38 -15.46 -36.66
N LYS A 20 -23.11 -15.46 -35.53
CA LYS A 20 -24.27 -14.65 -35.12
C LYS A 20 -24.29 -14.43 -33.60
N ALA A 21 -24.81 -13.26 -33.23
CA ALA A 21 -25.28 -12.94 -31.89
C ALA A 21 -26.49 -13.80 -31.49
N PHE A 22 -26.57 -14.19 -30.22
CA PHE A 22 -27.78 -14.67 -29.57
C PHE A 22 -28.10 -13.78 -28.38
N THR A 23 -29.17 -13.00 -28.53
CA THR A 23 -29.83 -12.22 -27.49
C THR A 23 -31.06 -13.01 -27.04
N LEU A 24 -31.28 -13.16 -25.72
CA LEU A 24 -32.54 -13.63 -25.16
C LEU A 24 -33.01 -12.69 -24.04
N PRO A 25 -34.33 -12.61 -23.79
CA PRO A 25 -34.99 -11.33 -23.53
C PRO A 25 -35.36 -11.08 -22.07
N LEU A 26 -35.43 -9.77 -21.78
CA LEU A 26 -36.01 -9.13 -20.62
C LEU A 26 -37.52 -9.40 -20.51
N GLN A 27 -37.99 -10.01 -19.43
CA GLN A 27 -39.41 -10.02 -19.06
C GLN A 27 -39.73 -8.88 -18.09
N ARG A 28 -40.41 -7.84 -18.59
CA ARG A 28 -41.19 -6.88 -17.81
C ARG A 28 -42.59 -7.47 -17.57
N ARG A 29 -43.05 -7.47 -16.31
CA ARG A 29 -44.48 -7.62 -15.97
C ARG A 29 -45.09 -6.25 -15.70
N THR A 30 -46.22 -5.98 -16.33
CA THR A 30 -47.01 -4.77 -16.21
C THR A 30 -48.33 -5.02 -15.46
N CYS A 31 -48.77 -3.97 -14.76
CA CYS A 31 -50.14 -3.48 -14.59
C CYS A 31 -51.15 -4.27 -13.73
N ARG A 32 -51.70 -3.59 -12.71
CA ARG A 32 -53.14 -3.24 -12.69
C ARG A 32 -53.45 -2.10 -11.70
N LYS A 33 -54.13 -1.07 -12.23
CA LYS A 33 -54.82 0.01 -11.50
C LYS A 33 -56.19 -0.48 -11.02
N GLY A 34 -56.67 0.07 -9.90
CA GLY A 34 -58.07 0.06 -9.47
C GLY A 34 -58.36 1.37 -8.71
N VAL A 35 -59.47 2.01 -9.05
CA VAL A 35 -59.88 3.38 -8.69
C VAL A 35 -61.25 3.35 -7.98
N LEU A 36 -61.61 4.47 -7.33
CA LEU A 36 -62.89 4.92 -6.74
C LEU A 36 -63.14 4.51 -5.26
N GLY A 37 -63.59 5.36 -4.33
CA GLY A 37 -64.04 6.76 -4.34
C GLY A 37 -65.32 6.95 -3.51
N LYS A 38 -65.37 7.99 -2.64
CA LYS A 38 -66.50 8.90 -2.28
C LYS A 38 -66.92 9.09 -0.78
N PHE A 39 -66.77 10.37 -0.36
CA PHE A 39 -67.65 11.33 0.39
C PHE A 39 -68.04 11.27 1.89
N SER A 40 -68.10 12.50 2.46
CA SER A 40 -68.92 13.05 3.58
C SER A 40 -68.26 13.05 4.98
N THR A 41 -68.30 14.05 5.88
CA THR A 41 -69.06 15.33 6.04
C THR A 41 -68.33 16.25 7.04
N TYR A 42 -68.65 17.55 7.02
CA TYR A 42 -68.15 18.68 7.83
C TYR A 42 -68.12 18.51 9.38
N SER A 43 -67.13 19.12 10.04
CA SER A 43 -67.27 20.10 11.16
C SER A 43 -65.90 20.58 11.67
N SER A 44 -65.66 21.89 11.69
CA SER A 44 -64.47 22.54 12.29
C SER A 44 -64.77 23.02 13.72
N PRO A 45 -63.74 23.12 14.57
CA PRO A 45 -63.48 24.42 15.20
C PRO A 45 -62.00 24.84 15.11
N MET A 46 -61.80 26.16 15.06
CA MET A 46 -60.50 26.83 15.09
C MET A 46 -59.85 26.72 16.48
N ILE A 47 -58.52 26.59 16.54
CA ILE A 47 -57.57 27.57 17.13
C ILE A 47 -56.18 26.94 17.32
N SER A 48 -55.18 27.78 17.03
CA SER A 48 -53.76 27.73 17.40
C SER A 48 -52.77 27.16 16.38
N SER A 49 -52.01 28.10 15.82
CA SER A 49 -50.81 27.90 15.02
C SER A 49 -49.68 27.34 15.87
N THR A 50 -49.15 26.18 15.52
CA THR A 50 -47.80 25.77 15.92
C THR A 50 -47.22 24.95 14.78
N ALA A 51 -46.20 25.50 14.11
CA ALA A 51 -45.52 24.84 13.01
C ALA A 51 -44.85 23.54 13.51
N PRO A 52 -44.91 22.43 12.75
CA PRO A 52 -44.16 21.22 13.10
C PRO A 52 -42.66 21.49 12.90
N PRO A 53 -41.77 21.05 13.81
CA PRO A 53 -40.35 21.17 13.60
C PRO A 53 -39.97 20.31 12.39
N MET A 54 -39.49 20.96 11.32
CA MET A 54 -38.83 20.27 10.23
C MET A 54 -37.61 19.56 10.79
N LEU A 55 -37.71 18.24 10.98
CA LEU A 55 -36.57 17.36 11.19
C LEU A 55 -35.70 17.44 9.93
N ARG A 56 -34.69 18.31 9.97
CA ARG A 56 -33.55 18.22 9.07
C ARG A 56 -32.92 16.85 9.27
N PRO A 57 -32.62 16.07 8.21
CA PRO A 57 -31.77 14.91 8.38
C PRO A 57 -30.43 15.41 8.93
N PRO A 58 -29.89 14.80 10.00
CA PRO A 58 -28.56 15.17 10.45
C PRO A 58 -27.60 14.95 9.28
N SER A 59 -26.86 16.00 8.96
CA SER A 59 -25.72 15.97 8.06
C SER A 59 -24.85 14.74 8.36
N SER A 60 -24.28 14.16 7.32
CA SER A 60 -23.50 12.91 7.24
C SER A 60 -22.25 12.83 8.15
N THR A 61 -22.20 13.54 9.26
CA THR A 61 -21.00 13.81 10.06
C THR A 61 -21.01 13.10 11.43
N VAL A 62 -22.00 12.24 11.72
CA VAL A 62 -22.10 11.57 13.04
C VAL A 62 -21.91 10.04 12.96
N LEU A 63 -21.56 9.49 11.80
CA LEU A 63 -21.31 8.05 11.63
C LEU A 63 -19.82 7.68 11.45
N ALA A 64 -18.90 8.52 11.93
CA ALA A 64 -17.45 8.28 11.84
C ALA A 64 -16.79 7.94 13.19
N SER A 65 -17.54 7.38 14.15
CA SER A 65 -17.07 7.31 15.55
C SER A 65 -16.66 5.93 16.06
N GLN A 66 -16.54 4.86 15.26
CA GLN A 66 -16.11 3.54 15.78
C GLN A 66 -15.27 2.66 14.84
N LEU A 67 -14.52 3.23 13.89
CA LEU A 67 -13.46 2.46 13.22
C LEU A 67 -12.17 2.60 14.02
N SER A 68 -11.63 1.48 14.51
CA SER A 68 -10.25 1.49 15.00
C SER A 68 -9.32 1.84 13.84
N GLN A 69 -8.16 2.47 14.07
CA GLN A 69 -7.23 2.83 12.98
C GLN A 69 -6.83 1.60 12.13
N SER A 70 -6.87 0.42 12.75
CA SER A 70 -6.66 -0.88 12.09
C SER A 70 -7.76 -1.29 11.11
N ASP A 71 -8.97 -0.76 11.22
CA ASP A 71 -10.12 -1.10 10.35
C ASP A 71 -10.26 -0.15 9.16
N VAL A 72 -9.50 0.95 9.14
CA VAL A 72 -9.55 1.93 8.05
C VAL A 72 -9.05 1.28 6.75
N PRO A 73 -9.88 1.18 5.69
CA PRO A 73 -9.47 0.50 4.46
C PRO A 73 -8.22 1.15 3.87
N GLN A 74 -7.23 0.33 3.50
CA GLN A 74 -6.02 0.83 2.86
C GLN A 74 -6.39 1.60 1.58
N ARG A 75 -5.70 2.72 1.32
CA ARG A 75 -5.93 3.61 0.16
C ARG A 75 -7.23 4.44 0.21
N SER A 76 -7.99 4.40 1.31
CA SER A 76 -9.06 5.37 1.58
C SER A 76 -8.49 6.76 1.91
N ASP A 77 -9.32 7.80 1.81
CA ASP A 77 -8.91 9.16 2.17
C ASP A 77 -8.55 9.26 3.67
N GLU A 78 -9.28 8.54 4.52
CA GLU A 78 -9.00 8.41 5.95
C GLU A 78 -7.63 7.77 6.19
N TRP A 79 -7.27 6.75 5.39
CA TRP A 79 -5.96 6.11 5.47
C TRP A 79 -4.82 7.06 5.08
N PHE A 80 -5.01 7.87 4.02
CA PHE A 80 -4.03 8.89 3.65
C PHE A 80 -3.90 9.97 4.74
N ALA A 81 -5.02 10.38 5.35
CA ALA A 81 -5.02 11.34 6.44
C ALA A 81 -4.22 10.84 7.66
N LEU A 82 -4.43 9.58 8.07
CA LEU A 82 -3.68 8.96 9.19
C LEU A 82 -2.16 8.93 8.96
N ARG A 83 -1.72 8.83 7.70
CA ARG A 83 -0.31 8.75 7.30
C ARG A 83 0.37 10.10 7.15
N LYS A 84 -0.40 11.17 6.94
CA LYS A 84 0.13 12.50 6.62
C LYS A 84 1.14 12.97 7.67
N ASP A 85 0.78 12.84 8.94
CA ASP A 85 1.55 13.29 10.09
C ASP A 85 2.41 12.21 10.74
N LYS A 86 2.77 11.18 9.96
CA LYS A 86 3.63 10.08 10.41
C LYS A 86 4.67 9.73 9.37
N LEU A 87 5.79 9.21 9.85
CA LEU A 87 6.77 8.55 9.01
C LEU A 87 6.37 7.08 8.86
N THR A 88 6.03 6.69 7.63
CA THR A 88 5.58 5.32 7.36
C THR A 88 6.74 4.40 7.00
N THR A 89 6.68 3.13 7.37
CA THR A 89 7.76 2.14 7.14
C THR A 89 8.27 2.11 5.69
N SER A 90 7.38 2.27 4.71
CA SER A 90 7.70 2.34 3.28
C SER A 90 8.62 3.52 2.90
N THR A 91 8.72 4.55 3.73
CA THR A 91 9.56 5.75 3.50
C THR A 91 10.91 5.67 4.19
N PHE A 92 11.16 4.66 5.03
CA PHE A 92 12.36 4.61 5.87
C PHE A 92 13.64 4.55 5.03
N SER A 93 13.67 3.79 3.93
CA SER A 93 14.84 3.77 3.02
C SER A 93 15.17 5.15 2.44
N THR A 94 14.15 5.96 2.17
CA THR A 94 14.30 7.36 1.72
C THR A 94 14.91 8.24 2.81
N VAL A 95 14.40 8.16 4.04
CA VAL A 95 14.98 8.90 5.19
C VAL A 95 16.43 8.51 5.44
N LEU A 96 16.75 7.23 5.28
CA LEU A 96 18.09 6.68 5.45
C LEU A 96 19.05 7.04 4.29
N GLY A 97 18.57 7.70 3.23
CA GLY A 97 19.39 8.18 2.12
C GLY A 97 19.80 7.09 1.12
N PHE A 98 18.99 6.04 0.95
CA PHE A 98 19.32 4.93 0.04
C PHE A 98 19.24 5.33 -1.43
N TRP A 99 18.43 6.33 -1.73
CA TRP A 99 18.19 6.81 -3.10
C TRP A 99 19.08 8.01 -3.40
N SER A 100 19.59 8.08 -4.63
CA SER A 100 20.33 9.23 -5.12
C SER A 100 19.42 10.45 -5.34
N GLY A 101 20.05 11.62 -5.50
CA GLY A 101 19.35 12.87 -5.77
C GLY A 101 18.63 13.42 -4.54
N ASN A 102 17.46 14.03 -4.76
CA ASN A 102 16.78 14.84 -3.76
C ASN A 102 15.65 14.12 -3.02
N ARG A 103 15.54 12.78 -3.11
CA ARG A 103 14.39 12.03 -2.54
C ARG A 103 14.18 12.26 -1.04
N ARG A 104 15.26 12.37 -0.26
CA ARG A 104 15.20 12.67 1.17
C ARG A 104 14.64 14.06 1.44
N LEU A 105 15.03 15.04 0.61
CA LEU A 105 14.51 16.41 0.67
C LEU A 105 13.07 16.51 0.15
N GLU A 106 12.70 15.77 -0.90
CA GLU A 106 11.32 15.66 -1.40
C GLU A 106 10.38 15.14 -0.32
N LEU A 107 10.79 14.09 0.40
CA LEU A 107 10.03 13.54 1.52
C LEU A 107 9.93 14.54 2.69
N TRP A 108 11.00 15.28 2.98
CA TRP A 108 10.96 16.34 3.99
C TRP A 108 9.96 17.44 3.59
N ASN A 109 9.98 17.90 2.33
CA ASN A 109 9.03 18.89 1.84
C ASN A 109 7.58 18.38 1.93
N GLU A 110 7.32 17.12 1.55
CA GLU A 110 6.00 16.47 1.68
C GLU A 110 5.51 16.52 3.14
N LYS A 111 6.40 16.23 4.09
CA LYS A 111 6.06 16.21 5.51
C LYS A 111 5.90 17.61 6.10
N VAL A 112 6.62 18.62 5.61
CA VAL A 112 6.58 19.97 6.17
C VAL A 112 5.43 20.80 5.60
N PHE A 113 5.29 20.87 4.27
CA PHE A 113 4.44 21.88 3.62
C PHE A 113 3.03 21.40 3.30
N SER A 114 2.68 20.15 3.60
CA SER A 114 1.31 19.61 3.39
C SER A 114 0.74 19.91 1.99
N SER A 115 1.59 20.01 0.96
CA SER A 115 1.19 20.56 -0.34
C SER A 115 0.50 19.51 -1.21
N GLU A 116 -0.61 19.93 -1.82
CA GLU A 116 -1.39 19.22 -2.83
C GLU A 116 -0.53 18.58 -3.94
N ALA A 117 -0.92 17.35 -4.29
CA ALA A 117 -0.52 16.61 -5.49
C ALA A 117 0.89 16.95 -6.02
N GLN A 118 1.93 16.36 -5.41
CA GLN A 118 3.20 16.25 -6.13
C GLN A 118 2.93 15.55 -7.47
N ILE A 119 3.31 16.19 -8.57
CA ILE A 119 3.28 15.59 -9.90
C ILE A 119 4.20 14.38 -9.85
N LEU A 120 3.59 13.22 -9.64
CA LEU A 120 4.32 11.97 -9.61
C LEU A 120 4.68 11.61 -11.04
N GLU A 121 5.97 11.49 -11.33
CA GLU A 121 6.48 11.00 -12.62
C GLU A 121 5.68 9.79 -13.11
N SER A 122 5.30 9.77 -14.39
CA SER A 122 4.41 8.74 -14.96
C SER A 122 4.89 7.31 -14.69
N SER A 123 6.21 7.08 -14.66
CA SER A 123 6.79 5.78 -14.33
C SER A 123 6.56 5.36 -12.86
N LYS A 124 6.64 6.30 -11.91
CA LYS A 124 6.35 6.04 -10.49
C LYS A 124 4.87 5.70 -10.31
N ARG A 125 3.98 6.45 -11.00
CA ARG A 125 2.54 6.17 -11.00
C ARG A 125 2.24 4.78 -11.58
N GLY A 126 2.83 4.43 -12.72
CA GLY A 126 2.66 3.10 -13.31
C GLY A 126 3.12 1.96 -12.38
N ALA A 127 4.22 2.13 -11.65
CA ALA A 127 4.68 1.14 -10.68
C ALA A 127 3.73 1.00 -9.47
N MET A 128 3.18 2.12 -8.98
CA MET A 128 2.20 2.12 -7.89
C MET A 128 0.90 1.45 -8.32
N ASP A 129 0.36 1.85 -9.47
CA ASP A 129 -0.89 1.30 -10.02
C ASP A 129 -0.75 -0.20 -10.31
N TRP A 130 0.41 -0.64 -10.80
CA TRP A 130 0.73 -2.06 -10.98
C TRP A 130 0.69 -2.84 -9.66
N GLY A 131 1.32 -2.31 -8.61
CA GLY A 131 1.27 -2.92 -7.28
C GLY A 131 -0.17 -3.04 -6.78
N VAL A 132 -0.91 -1.92 -6.82
CA VAL A 132 -2.31 -1.81 -6.41
C VAL A 132 -3.20 -2.85 -7.09
N LEU A 133 -3.05 -3.01 -8.41
CA LEU A 133 -3.84 -3.92 -9.22
C LEU A 133 -3.59 -5.40 -8.89
N ASN A 134 -2.34 -5.76 -8.58
CA ASN A 134 -1.93 -7.16 -8.47
C ASN A 134 -1.82 -7.68 -7.03
N GLU A 135 -1.79 -6.81 -6.03
CA GLU A 135 -1.60 -7.18 -4.62
C GLU A 135 -2.62 -8.22 -4.13
N ALA A 136 -3.91 -8.03 -4.43
CA ALA A 136 -4.95 -8.98 -4.02
C ALA A 136 -4.73 -10.38 -4.63
N ALA A 137 -4.44 -10.45 -5.93
CA ALA A 137 -4.14 -11.71 -6.61
C ALA A 137 -2.86 -12.37 -6.09
N ALA A 138 -1.84 -11.56 -5.75
CA ALA A 138 -0.61 -12.05 -5.15
C ALA A 138 -0.86 -12.63 -3.74
N ILE A 139 -1.65 -11.97 -2.89
CA ILE A 139 -2.05 -12.48 -1.57
C ILE A 139 -2.79 -13.82 -1.72
N ASP A 140 -3.74 -13.91 -2.65
CA ASP A 140 -4.46 -15.16 -2.92
C ASP A 140 -3.52 -16.29 -3.38
N GLN A 141 -2.51 -15.98 -4.19
CA GLN A 141 -1.49 -16.95 -4.59
C GLN A 141 -0.62 -17.38 -3.40
N TYR A 142 -0.22 -16.44 -2.53
CA TYR A 142 0.50 -16.76 -1.30
C TYR A 142 -0.32 -17.70 -0.40
N LYS A 143 -1.63 -17.45 -0.23
CA LYS A 143 -2.54 -18.33 0.51
C LYS A 143 -2.58 -19.73 -0.08
N LYS A 144 -2.71 -19.85 -1.40
CA LYS A 144 -2.73 -21.15 -2.11
C LYS A 144 -1.42 -21.93 -1.94
N ILE A 145 -0.27 -21.26 -2.06
CA ILE A 145 1.05 -21.90 -1.92
C ILE A 145 1.28 -22.37 -0.49
N THR A 146 1.01 -21.50 0.49
CA THR A 146 1.40 -21.75 1.88
C THR A 146 0.34 -22.45 2.71
N GLY A 147 -0.92 -22.45 2.26
CA GLY A 147 -2.08 -22.88 3.04
C GLY A 147 -2.38 -22.00 4.25
N ARG A 148 -1.72 -20.84 4.40
CA ARG A 148 -1.91 -19.94 5.54
C ARG A 148 -3.06 -18.97 5.27
N GLU A 149 -3.83 -18.71 6.32
CA GLU A 149 -4.76 -17.58 6.31
C GLU A 149 -4.01 -16.25 6.44
N VAL A 150 -4.56 -15.22 5.78
CA VAL A 150 -4.05 -13.85 5.81
C VAL A 150 -5.21 -12.93 6.15
N SER A 151 -5.11 -12.25 7.29
CA SER A 151 -6.05 -11.21 7.71
C SER A 151 -5.56 -9.82 7.28
N SER A 152 -6.50 -8.92 6.98
CA SER A 152 -6.19 -7.54 6.59
C SER A 152 -6.03 -6.63 7.79
N MET A 153 -5.23 -5.57 7.63
CA MET A 153 -5.13 -4.46 8.58
C MET A 153 -4.85 -3.17 7.79
N GLY A 154 -5.55 -2.10 8.14
CA GLY A 154 -5.44 -0.80 7.48
C GLY A 154 -4.16 -0.05 7.82
N PHE A 155 -4.09 0.45 9.05
CA PHE A 155 -2.96 1.25 9.52
C PHE A 155 -2.71 1.02 11.01
N ALA A 156 -1.44 0.88 11.36
CA ALA A 156 -0.96 0.75 12.72
C ALA A 156 -0.04 1.92 13.07
N VAL A 157 -0.22 2.48 14.25
CA VAL A 157 0.69 3.45 14.86
C VAL A 157 1.54 2.71 15.88
N HIS A 158 2.79 3.14 16.05
CA HIS A 158 3.66 2.54 17.05
C HIS A 158 2.99 2.55 18.45
N PRO A 159 2.96 1.41 19.18
CA PRO A 159 2.17 1.27 20.41
C PRO A 159 2.69 2.12 21.58
N LYS A 160 3.99 2.41 21.60
CA LYS A 160 4.58 3.37 22.56
C LYS A 160 4.31 4.80 22.13
N GLU A 161 3.60 5.55 22.95
CA GLU A 161 3.18 6.95 22.71
C GLU A 161 4.32 7.87 22.25
N ARG A 162 5.50 7.77 22.86
CA ARG A 162 6.70 8.54 22.45
C ARG A 162 7.18 8.31 21.00
N PHE A 163 6.60 7.33 20.31
CA PHE A 163 6.91 6.95 18.93
C PHE A 163 5.68 7.01 18.01
N ASP A 164 4.60 7.68 18.43
CA ASP A 164 3.36 7.86 17.66
C ASP A 164 3.55 8.50 16.27
N TRP A 165 4.68 9.18 16.04
CA TRP A 165 5.14 9.69 14.75
C TRP A 165 5.55 8.60 13.76
N LEU A 166 5.61 7.33 14.16
CA LEU A 166 5.87 6.18 13.30
C LEU A 166 4.57 5.41 13.00
N GLY A 167 4.41 5.00 11.74
CA GLY A 167 3.26 4.21 11.32
C GLY A 167 3.57 3.14 10.27
N ALA A 168 2.69 2.15 10.18
CA ALA A 168 2.83 1.00 9.30
C ALA A 168 1.49 0.59 8.69
N SER A 169 1.55 0.02 7.48
CA SER A 169 0.44 -0.69 6.84
C SER A 169 0.99 -1.99 6.30
N PRO A 170 0.80 -3.13 6.99
CA PRO A 170 1.14 -4.42 6.42
C PRO A 170 0.17 -4.78 5.29
N ASP A 171 0.62 -5.60 4.34
CA ASP A 171 -0.29 -6.16 3.32
C ASP A 171 -1.12 -7.32 3.88
N GLY A 172 -0.66 -7.94 4.96
CA GLY A 172 -1.45 -8.89 5.73
C GLY A 172 -0.82 -9.31 7.05
N LEU A 173 -1.63 -9.94 7.89
CA LEU A 173 -1.23 -10.56 9.15
C LEU A 173 -1.35 -12.08 9.05
N LEU A 174 -0.35 -12.78 9.59
CA LEU A 174 -0.21 -14.23 9.50
C LEU A 174 -0.33 -14.84 10.90
N GLY A 175 -1.34 -15.68 11.13
CA GLY A 175 -1.56 -16.32 12.44
C GLY A 175 -1.99 -15.35 13.55
N CYS A 176 -2.01 -15.82 14.79
CA CYS A 176 -2.49 -15.06 15.96
C CYS A 176 -1.33 -14.43 16.75
N PHE A 177 -1.58 -13.30 17.41
CA PHE A 177 -0.63 -12.75 18.38
C PHE A 177 -0.40 -13.74 19.54
N PRO A 178 0.82 -13.90 20.08
CA PRO A 178 2.07 -13.21 19.70
C PRO A 178 2.87 -13.91 18.59
N GLU A 179 2.60 -15.18 18.32
CA GLU A 179 3.42 -16.07 17.47
C GLU A 179 3.30 -15.79 15.97
N GLY A 180 2.30 -15.00 15.58
CA GLY A 180 2.04 -14.59 14.22
C GLY A 180 3.13 -13.71 13.61
N GLY A 181 3.11 -13.62 12.30
CA GLY A 181 4.00 -12.78 11.51
C GLY A 181 3.24 -11.76 10.66
N ILE A 182 3.99 -11.12 9.78
CA ILE A 182 3.47 -10.12 8.84
C ILE A 182 3.71 -10.64 7.43
N LEU A 183 2.74 -10.42 6.54
CA LEU A 183 2.93 -10.56 5.10
C LEU A 183 3.20 -9.18 4.50
N GLU A 184 4.28 -9.08 3.74
CA GLU A 184 4.59 -7.93 2.90
C GLU A 184 4.74 -8.40 1.46
N VAL A 185 3.90 -7.90 0.56
CA VAL A 185 3.82 -8.30 -0.83
C VAL A 185 4.47 -7.25 -1.72
N LYS A 186 5.24 -7.71 -2.70
CA LYS A 186 5.85 -6.85 -3.72
C LYS A 186 5.57 -7.42 -5.10
N CYS A 187 5.04 -6.57 -5.97
CA CYS A 187 4.79 -6.86 -7.39
C CYS A 187 5.73 -5.97 -8.22
N PRO A 188 6.94 -6.42 -8.59
CA PRO A 188 7.90 -5.60 -9.31
C PRO A 188 7.39 -5.15 -10.68
N TYR A 189 7.44 -3.84 -10.95
CA TYR A 189 7.07 -3.26 -12.26
C TYR A 189 8.21 -3.30 -13.30
N ASN A 190 9.39 -3.76 -12.89
CA ASN A 190 10.60 -3.93 -13.72
C ASN A 190 10.84 -2.82 -14.77
N LYS A 191 10.90 -1.56 -14.31
CA LYS A 191 11.12 -0.38 -15.17
C LYS A 191 10.10 -0.24 -16.31
N GLY A 192 8.83 -0.59 -16.07
CA GLY A 192 7.77 -0.50 -17.07
C GLY A 192 7.55 -1.77 -17.89
N LYS A 193 8.21 -2.88 -17.53
CA LYS A 193 8.14 -4.16 -18.24
C LYS A 193 7.84 -5.32 -17.29
N PRO A 194 6.71 -5.28 -16.55
CA PRO A 194 6.38 -6.30 -15.56
C PRO A 194 6.35 -7.73 -16.12
N GLU A 195 6.04 -7.90 -17.41
CA GLU A 195 6.04 -9.18 -18.12
C GLU A 195 7.42 -9.85 -18.18
N THR A 196 8.48 -9.08 -18.03
CA THR A 196 9.86 -9.58 -17.99
C THR A 196 10.38 -9.76 -16.56
N ALA A 197 9.58 -9.42 -15.54
CA ALA A 197 10.00 -9.53 -14.15
C ALA A 197 10.08 -10.99 -13.71
N LEU A 198 11.21 -11.36 -13.12
CA LEU A 198 11.40 -12.66 -12.47
C LEU A 198 11.30 -12.50 -10.94
N PRO A 199 10.83 -13.53 -10.22
CA PRO A 199 10.87 -13.51 -8.78
C PRO A 199 12.33 -13.44 -8.30
N TRP A 200 12.53 -12.87 -7.12
CA TRP A 200 13.87 -12.55 -6.65
C TRP A 200 14.66 -13.80 -6.26
N SER A 201 15.91 -13.89 -6.73
CA SER A 201 16.85 -14.89 -6.20
C SER A 201 17.36 -14.55 -4.81
N ALA A 202 17.42 -13.25 -4.48
CA ALA A 202 17.76 -12.70 -3.18
C ALA A 202 16.99 -11.40 -2.93
N ILE A 203 16.67 -11.10 -1.66
CA ILE A 203 15.90 -9.90 -1.32
C ILE A 203 16.68 -8.63 -1.69
N PRO A 204 16.05 -7.65 -2.37
CA PRO A 204 16.63 -6.33 -2.52
C PRO A 204 16.79 -5.63 -1.15
N PHE A 205 18.04 -5.33 -0.78
CA PHE A 205 18.39 -4.84 0.56
C PHE A 205 17.63 -3.57 0.99
N TYR A 206 17.15 -2.75 0.04
CA TYR A 206 16.41 -1.53 0.33
C TYR A 206 15.02 -1.76 0.94
N TYR A 207 14.53 -3.01 1.00
CA TYR A 207 13.32 -3.36 1.76
C TYR A 207 13.58 -3.62 3.25
N MET A 208 14.85 -3.83 3.66
CA MET A 208 15.17 -4.14 5.06
C MET A 208 14.69 -3.07 6.05
N PRO A 209 14.84 -1.75 5.80
CA PRO A 209 14.27 -0.73 6.68
C PRO A 209 12.75 -0.87 6.86
N GLN A 210 12.02 -1.17 5.78
CA GLN A 210 10.56 -1.27 5.80
C GLN A 210 10.11 -2.47 6.64
N VAL A 211 10.64 -3.66 6.38
CA VAL A 211 10.21 -4.89 7.07
C VAL A 211 10.62 -4.89 8.55
N GLN A 212 11.77 -4.31 8.90
CA GLN A 212 12.18 -4.14 10.30
C GLN A 212 11.29 -3.12 11.03
N GLY A 213 10.89 -2.05 10.34
CA GLY A 213 9.90 -1.11 10.87
C GLY A 213 8.52 -1.71 11.10
N LEU A 214 8.07 -2.57 10.18
CA LEU A 214 6.82 -3.32 10.32
C LEU A 214 6.84 -4.18 11.58
N MET A 215 7.90 -4.97 11.77
CA MET A 215 8.10 -5.79 12.96
C MET A 215 8.17 -4.98 14.25
N GLU A 216 8.80 -3.80 14.24
CA GLU A 216 8.82 -2.94 15.42
C GLU A 216 7.44 -2.41 15.79
N ILE A 217 6.75 -1.78 14.83
CA ILE A 217 5.47 -1.10 15.07
C ILE A 217 4.37 -2.09 15.42
N MET A 218 4.36 -3.26 14.78
CA MET A 218 3.34 -4.28 14.99
C MET A 218 3.65 -5.27 16.11
N ASP A 219 4.83 -5.14 16.72
CA ASP A 219 5.38 -6.06 17.70
C ASP A 219 5.32 -7.54 17.26
N ARG A 220 5.98 -7.81 16.14
CA ARG A 220 6.07 -9.14 15.50
C ARG A 220 7.53 -9.52 15.32
N ASP A 221 7.84 -10.81 15.39
CA ASP A 221 9.23 -11.28 15.33
C ASP A 221 9.70 -11.62 13.92
N TRP A 222 8.79 -11.74 12.95
CA TRP A 222 9.14 -12.08 11.58
C TRP A 222 8.14 -11.53 10.54
N VAL A 223 8.66 -11.33 9.34
CA VAL A 223 7.91 -10.97 8.12
C VAL A 223 8.19 -12.01 7.05
N ASP A 224 7.14 -12.49 6.38
CA ASP A 224 7.28 -13.12 5.07
C ASP A 224 7.23 -12.02 4.01
N LEU A 225 8.38 -11.76 3.39
CA LEU A 225 8.48 -10.87 2.23
C LEU A 225 8.25 -11.69 0.97
N TYR A 226 7.12 -11.44 0.33
CA TYR A 226 6.65 -12.18 -0.84
C TYR A 226 6.83 -11.36 -2.11
N CYS A 227 7.64 -11.85 -3.03
CA CYS A 227 7.80 -11.28 -4.36
C CYS A 227 6.97 -12.09 -5.35
N TRP A 228 5.97 -11.44 -5.93
CA TRP A 228 5.11 -12.03 -6.95
C TRP A 228 5.35 -11.37 -8.30
N THR A 229 5.53 -12.18 -9.34
CA THR A 229 5.58 -11.73 -10.74
C THR A 229 4.69 -12.62 -11.60
N GLN A 230 4.48 -12.22 -12.84
CA GLN A 230 3.77 -13.04 -13.83
C GLN A 230 4.52 -14.33 -14.20
N ASN A 231 5.82 -14.41 -13.89
CA ASN A 231 6.71 -15.52 -14.23
C ASN A 231 7.04 -16.43 -13.04
N GLY A 232 6.38 -16.21 -11.89
CA GLY A 232 6.57 -17.00 -10.68
C GLY A 232 6.65 -16.13 -9.43
N SER A 233 6.99 -16.75 -8.30
CA SER A 233 7.00 -16.08 -7.02
C SER A 233 8.05 -16.64 -6.05
N THR A 234 8.43 -15.83 -5.06
CA THR A 234 9.37 -16.24 -4.00
C THR A 234 8.95 -15.70 -2.65
N ILE A 235 9.06 -16.51 -1.61
CA ILE A 235 8.79 -16.15 -0.22
C ILE A 235 10.10 -16.19 0.56
N PHE A 236 10.46 -15.06 1.17
CA PHE A 236 11.58 -14.99 2.10
C PHE A 236 11.09 -14.68 3.50
N ARG A 237 11.67 -15.35 4.51
CA ARG A 237 11.47 -15.00 5.90
C ARG A 237 12.58 -14.09 6.41
N VAL A 238 12.19 -12.94 6.93
CA VAL A 238 13.05 -11.97 7.59
C VAL A 238 12.69 -11.94 9.07
N CYS A 239 13.68 -12.16 9.94
CA CYS A 239 13.50 -12.07 11.39
C CYS A 239 13.82 -10.66 11.89
N ARG A 240 13.22 -10.27 13.02
CA ARG A 240 13.47 -9.01 13.71
C ARG A 240 14.92 -8.91 14.15
N GLU A 241 15.55 -7.79 13.87
CA GLU A 241 16.94 -7.51 14.24
C GLU A 241 16.98 -6.18 15.01
N ARG A 242 17.30 -6.28 16.31
CA ARG A 242 17.24 -5.16 17.26
C ARG A 242 18.36 -4.14 17.05
N GLU A 243 19.59 -4.57 16.81
CA GLU A 243 20.70 -3.65 16.57
C GLU A 243 20.53 -2.85 15.27
N TYR A 244 20.00 -3.51 14.23
CA TYR A 244 19.66 -2.85 12.98
C TYR A 244 18.54 -1.84 13.19
N TRP A 245 17.48 -2.22 13.92
CA TRP A 245 16.41 -1.30 14.28
C TRP A 245 16.94 -0.09 15.05
N ASP A 246 17.75 -0.31 16.10
CA ASP A 246 18.32 0.77 16.91
C ASP A 246 19.15 1.74 16.08
N LEU A 247 19.91 1.23 15.11
CA LEU A 247 20.67 2.06 14.18
C LEU A 247 19.76 2.91 13.30
N ILE A 248 18.78 2.31 12.63
CA ILE A 248 17.92 3.09 11.72
C ILE A 248 17.01 4.04 12.49
N HIS A 249 16.48 3.63 13.65
CA HIS A 249 15.58 4.42 14.47
C HIS A 249 16.21 5.72 14.96
N ARG A 250 17.53 5.73 15.26
CA ARG A 250 18.27 6.98 15.56
C ARG A 250 18.18 7.97 14.41
N ILE A 251 18.39 7.52 13.18
CA ILE A 251 18.37 8.35 11.97
C ILE A 251 16.95 8.82 11.64
N LEU A 252 15.96 7.93 11.82
CA LEU A 252 14.54 8.28 11.66
C LEU A 252 14.13 9.37 12.66
N ARG A 253 14.59 9.26 13.91
CA ARG A 253 14.33 10.24 14.97
C ARG A 253 14.96 11.59 14.65
N GLU A 254 16.23 11.62 14.26
CA GLU A 254 16.93 12.85 13.85
C GLU A 254 16.15 13.53 12.71
N PHE A 255 15.81 12.79 11.65
CA PHE A 255 15.01 13.33 10.54
C PHE A 255 13.66 13.91 11.00
N TRP A 256 12.96 13.23 11.91
CA TRP A 256 11.66 13.70 12.36
C TRP A 256 11.77 14.93 13.26
N TRP A 257 12.54 14.82 14.34
CA TRP A 257 12.55 15.82 15.42
C TRP A 257 13.50 16.99 15.18
N GLU A 258 14.54 16.82 14.37
CA GLU A 258 15.49 17.90 14.06
C GLU A 258 15.24 18.55 12.70
N ASN A 259 14.63 17.83 11.75
CA ASN A 259 14.32 18.38 10.43
C ASN A 259 12.83 18.68 10.24
N VAL A 260 11.92 17.74 10.51
CA VAL A 260 10.49 17.91 10.15
C VAL A 260 9.73 18.79 11.14
N ILE A 261 9.77 18.48 12.43
CA ILE A 261 8.99 19.19 13.46
C ILE A 261 9.32 20.68 13.55
N PRO A 262 10.59 21.12 13.70
CA PRO A 262 10.88 22.55 13.80
C PRO A 262 10.57 23.31 12.50
N ALA A 263 10.67 22.64 11.35
CA ALA A 263 10.23 23.23 10.07
C ALA A 263 8.72 23.43 10.01
N ARG A 264 7.93 22.45 10.48
CA ARG A 264 6.46 22.59 10.59
C ARG A 264 6.09 23.73 11.52
N GLU A 265 6.74 23.86 12.66
CA GLU A 265 6.52 24.96 13.61
C GLU A 265 6.80 26.32 12.97
N ALA A 266 7.91 26.45 12.24
CA ALA A 266 8.22 27.68 11.50
C ALA A 266 7.16 28.01 10.43
N VAL A 267 6.71 27.01 9.66
CA VAL A 267 5.63 27.19 8.66
C VAL A 267 4.32 27.60 9.32
N LEU A 268 3.92 26.98 10.43
CA LEU A 268 2.70 27.34 11.18
C LEU A 268 2.73 28.79 11.69
N LEU A 269 3.92 29.34 11.95
CA LEU A 269 4.13 30.72 12.36
C LEU A 269 4.27 31.69 11.17
N GLY A 270 4.07 31.22 9.93
CA GLY A 270 4.21 32.02 8.71
C GLY A 270 5.66 32.33 8.31
N ARG A 271 6.64 31.61 8.86
CA ARG A 271 8.08 31.84 8.66
C ARG A 271 8.70 30.77 7.74
N GLU A 272 8.21 30.69 6.51
CA GLU A 272 8.65 29.66 5.54
C GLU A 272 10.14 29.71 5.20
N GLU A 273 10.76 30.90 5.21
CA GLU A 273 12.21 31.02 4.98
C GLU A 273 13.02 30.39 6.12
N GLU A 274 12.56 30.51 7.37
CA GLU A 274 13.21 29.85 8.52
C GLU A 274 13.05 28.33 8.44
N ALA A 275 11.92 27.83 7.93
CA ALA A 275 11.71 26.40 7.75
C ALA A 275 12.81 25.76 6.86
N LYS A 276 13.37 26.52 5.91
CA LYS A 276 14.44 26.05 5.03
C LYS A 276 15.76 25.78 5.76
N LEU A 277 15.97 26.34 6.95
CA LEU A 277 17.16 26.07 7.78
C LEU A 277 17.21 24.62 8.29
N TYR A 278 16.06 23.97 8.38
CA TYR A 278 15.92 22.60 8.88
C TYR A 278 15.97 21.55 7.78
N LYS A 279 16.34 21.92 6.55
CA LYS A 279 16.45 20.98 5.44
C LYS A 279 17.49 19.89 5.75
N PRO A 280 17.14 18.60 5.57
CA PRO A 280 18.10 17.53 5.74
C PRO A 280 19.09 17.51 4.57
N GLU A 281 20.31 17.06 4.84
CA GLU A 281 21.25 16.69 3.77
C GLU A 281 20.67 15.58 2.86
N SER A 282 21.18 15.46 1.63
CA SER A 282 20.71 14.43 0.69
C SER A 282 20.95 13.00 1.19
N LYS A 283 22.01 12.79 1.97
CA LYS A 283 22.35 11.53 2.64
C LYS A 283 22.65 11.77 4.10
N HIS A 284 22.45 10.76 4.93
CA HIS A 284 22.85 10.80 6.33
C HIS A 284 24.30 10.30 6.47
N LYS A 285 25.05 10.80 7.47
CA LYS A 285 26.43 10.37 7.73
C LYS A 285 26.59 8.85 7.92
N LEU A 286 25.54 8.17 8.38
CA LEU A 286 25.53 6.71 8.58
C LEU A 286 24.94 5.92 7.40
N THR A 287 24.52 6.57 6.30
CA THR A 287 23.86 5.89 5.16
C THR A 287 24.68 4.69 4.65
N GLY A 288 26.00 4.83 4.50
CA GLY A 288 26.86 3.73 4.04
C GLY A 288 26.87 2.52 4.98
N LEU A 289 26.92 2.76 6.29
CA LEU A 289 26.85 1.71 7.32
C LEU A 289 25.50 0.99 7.28
N VAL A 290 24.40 1.75 7.19
CA VAL A 290 23.06 1.17 7.13
C VAL A 290 22.90 0.30 5.89
N ILE A 291 23.31 0.78 4.71
CA ILE A 291 23.29 -0.01 3.46
C ILE A 291 24.07 -1.32 3.64
N SER A 292 25.28 -1.25 4.20
CA SER A 292 26.10 -2.45 4.44
C SER A 292 25.39 -3.46 5.34
N LYS A 293 24.76 -3.00 6.44
CA LYS A 293 23.98 -3.87 7.33
C LYS A 293 22.71 -4.40 6.65
N SER A 294 22.02 -3.60 5.84
CA SER A 294 20.85 -4.05 5.07
C SER A 294 21.22 -5.16 4.08
N ILE A 295 22.37 -5.05 3.40
CA ILE A 295 22.86 -6.10 2.49
C ILE A 295 23.09 -7.40 3.27
N LYS A 296 23.81 -7.32 4.40
CA LYS A 296 24.06 -8.50 5.25
C LYS A 296 22.77 -9.16 5.72
N LEU A 297 21.79 -8.36 6.17
CA LEU A 297 20.51 -8.85 6.67
C LEU A 297 19.67 -9.50 5.55
N ALA A 298 19.65 -8.88 4.37
CA ALA A 298 18.98 -9.43 3.19
C ALA A 298 19.60 -10.76 2.75
N SER A 299 20.93 -10.87 2.76
CA SER A 299 21.64 -12.12 2.43
C SER A 299 21.45 -13.22 3.47
N ALA A 300 21.25 -12.86 4.74
CA ALA A 300 20.97 -13.82 5.82
C ALA A 300 19.50 -14.26 5.88
N SER A 301 18.61 -13.62 5.11
CA SER A 301 17.18 -13.93 5.12
C SER A 301 16.92 -15.28 4.46
N LYS A 302 16.03 -16.08 5.06
CA LYS A 302 15.78 -17.46 4.64
C LYS A 302 14.81 -17.49 3.46
N LEU A 303 15.23 -18.02 2.31
CA LEU A 303 14.30 -18.39 1.24
C LEU A 303 13.45 -19.56 1.75
N LEU A 304 12.13 -19.41 1.79
CA LEU A 304 11.21 -20.46 2.22
C LEU A 304 10.61 -21.22 1.04
N CYS A 305 10.31 -20.50 -0.02
CA CYS A 305 9.59 -21.04 -1.16
C CYS A 305 10.00 -20.31 -2.44
N ARG A 306 10.09 -21.06 -3.53
CA ARG A 306 10.16 -20.55 -4.89
C ARG A 306 9.13 -21.29 -5.73
N GLU A 307 8.36 -20.54 -6.48
CA GLU A 307 7.41 -21.07 -7.45
C GLU A 307 7.77 -20.50 -8.83
N ILE A 308 7.87 -21.38 -9.83
CA ILE A 308 8.14 -21.03 -11.22
C ILE A 308 7.24 -21.90 -12.10
N ALA A 309 6.44 -21.26 -12.96
CA ALA A 309 5.56 -21.94 -13.91
C ALA A 309 4.65 -23.01 -13.24
N GLY A 310 4.15 -22.73 -12.04
CA GLY A 310 3.29 -23.63 -11.27
C GLY A 310 4.03 -24.73 -10.50
N HIS A 311 5.34 -24.88 -10.67
CA HIS A 311 6.15 -25.78 -9.85
C HIS A 311 6.59 -25.08 -8.56
N VAL A 312 6.20 -25.63 -7.41
CA VAL A 312 6.49 -25.07 -6.09
C VAL A 312 7.58 -25.88 -5.41
N GLU A 313 8.66 -25.23 -5.03
CA GLU A 313 9.77 -25.80 -4.25
C GLU A 313 9.87 -25.10 -2.89
N PHE A 314 9.85 -25.89 -1.81
CA PHE A 314 10.07 -25.41 -0.45
C PHE A 314 11.49 -25.70 0.02
N TYR A 315 12.08 -24.72 0.68
CA TYR A 315 13.44 -24.80 1.22
C TYR A 315 13.39 -24.93 2.74
N ARG A 316 14.18 -25.87 3.27
CA ARG A 316 14.25 -26.18 4.70
C ARG A 316 15.15 -25.25 5.48
#